data_AF-A0A522MU92-F1
#
_entry.id   AF-A0A522MU92-F1
#
_cell.length_a   1.000
_cell.length_b   1.000
_cell.length_c   1.000
_cell.angle_alpha   90.00
_cell.angle_beta   90.00
_cell.angle_gamma   90.00
#
_symmetry.space_group_name_H-M   'P 1'
#
loop_
_entity.id
_entity.type
_entity.pdbx_description
1 polymer ?
#
loop_
_entity_poly.entity_id
_entity_poly.type
_entity_poly.pdbx_seq_one_letter_code
_entity_poly.pdbx_strand_id
1 'polypeptide(L)'
;MDSAFIQAYRKQVKESQKTFWARFGVTQSRGSRFEIGANIPKPVMILLRLYFEALISDDDIRSVSQKRPPALRPSLINQDRSTPYGSP
;
A
#
# COMPACT_ATOMS: atom_id res chain seq x y z
N MET A 1 15.77 -3.92 9.73
CA MET A 1 14.48 -4.59 10.00
C MET A 1 14.56 -5.99 9.43
N ASP A 2 14.42 -6.99 10.29
CA ASP A 2 14.52 -8.41 9.95
C ASP A 2 13.18 -9.14 10.18
N SER A 3 13.13 -10.41 9.78
CA SER A 3 11.94 -11.25 9.94
C SER A 3 11.54 -11.45 11.41
N ALA A 4 12.52 -11.53 12.31
CA ALA A 4 12.30 -11.72 13.74
C ALA A 4 11.56 -10.52 14.36
N PHE A 5 11.98 -9.30 14.03
CA PHE A 5 11.30 -8.08 14.46
C PHE A 5 9.86 -8.02 13.93
N ILE A 6 9.64 -8.32 12.65
CA ILE A 6 8.29 -8.33 12.04
C ILE A 6 7.38 -9.33 12.78
N GLN A 7 7.88 -10.54 13.03
CA GLN A 7 7.12 -11.57 13.72
C GLN A 7 6.80 -11.16 15.16
N ALA A 8 7.78 -10.60 15.89
CA ALA A 8 7.61 -10.15 17.26
C ALA A 8 6.53 -9.07 17.36
N TYR A 9 6.58 -8.08 16.47
CA TYR A 9 5.56 -7.03 16.40
C TYR A 9 4.17 -7.61 16.13
N ARG A 10 4.02 -8.48 15.11
CA ARG A 10 2.72 -9.11 14.81
C ARG A 10 2.14 -9.83 16.05
N LYS A 11 2.99 -10.58 16.76
CA LYS A 11 2.60 -11.28 17.99
C LYS A 11 2.19 -10.29 19.09
N GLN A 12 2.90 -9.18 19.23
CA GLN A 12 2.57 -8.12 20.19
C GLN A 12 1.20 -7.50 19.93
N VAL A 13 0.85 -7.23 18.66
CA VAL A 13 -0.48 -6.71 18.28
C VAL A 13 -1.55 -7.80 18.18
N LYS A 14 -1.21 -9.05 18.52
CA LYS A 14 -2.11 -10.23 18.59
C LYS A 14 -2.85 -10.54 17.28
N GLU A 15 -2.19 -10.31 16.15
CA GLU A 15 -2.80 -10.54 14.84
C GLU A 15 -2.44 -11.88 14.25
N SER A 16 -3.38 -12.48 13.53
CA SER A 16 -3.07 -13.66 12.71
C SER A 16 -2.13 -13.27 11.55
N GLN A 17 -1.35 -14.25 11.05
CA GLN A 17 -0.53 -14.04 9.85
C GLN A 17 -1.39 -13.57 8.67
N LYS A 18 -2.59 -14.14 8.49
CA LYS A 18 -3.52 -13.72 7.44
C LYS A 18 -3.86 -12.25 7.54
N THR A 19 -4.25 -11.78 8.73
CA THR A 19 -4.64 -10.39 8.98
C THR A 19 -3.46 -9.44 8.74
N PHE A 20 -2.32 -9.72 9.35
CA PHE A 20 -1.15 -8.86 9.28
C PHE A 20 -0.62 -8.71 7.86
N TRP A 21 -0.40 -9.84 7.18
CA TRP A 21 0.22 -9.86 5.86
C TRP A 21 -0.73 -9.41 4.74
N ALA A 22 -2.05 -9.54 4.91
CA ALA A 22 -3.02 -9.09 3.93
C ALA A 22 -2.93 -7.57 3.66
N ARG A 23 -2.54 -6.76 4.65
CA ARG A 23 -2.29 -5.32 4.50
C ARG A 23 -1.31 -5.01 3.37
N PHE A 24 -0.26 -5.83 3.27
CA PHE A 24 0.84 -5.65 2.33
C PHE A 24 0.65 -6.47 1.06
N GLY A 25 -0.57 -6.96 0.79
CA GLY A 25 -0.87 -7.80 -0.37
C GLY A 25 -0.23 -9.20 -0.30
N VAL A 26 0.15 -9.67 0.89
CA VAL A 26 0.82 -10.95 1.08
C VAL A 26 -0.16 -11.99 1.62
N THR A 27 -0.19 -13.17 1.00
CA THR A 27 -1.00 -14.30 1.47
C THR A 27 -0.44 -14.87 2.78
N GLN A 28 -1.29 -15.52 3.58
CA GLN A 28 -0.88 -16.12 4.85
C GLN A 28 0.29 -17.11 4.69
N SER A 29 0.26 -17.97 3.66
CA SER A 29 1.32 -18.96 3.40
C SER A 29 2.66 -18.32 3.04
N ARG A 30 2.66 -17.21 2.28
CA ARG A 30 3.87 -16.43 1.98
C ARG A 30 4.37 -15.70 3.23
N GLY A 31 3.48 -15.07 3.99
CA GLY A 31 3.81 -14.40 5.25
C GLY A 31 4.46 -15.33 6.27
N SER A 32 3.95 -16.56 6.39
CA SER A 32 4.55 -17.59 7.24
C SER A 32 6.00 -17.88 6.88
N ARG A 33 6.32 -17.98 5.58
CA ARG A 33 7.69 -18.18 5.09
C ARG A 33 8.60 -17.01 5.44
N PHE A 34 8.10 -15.78 5.31
CA PHE A 34 8.86 -14.59 5.67
C PHE A 34 9.21 -14.56 7.16
N GLU A 35 8.28 -14.95 8.03
CA GLU A 35 8.51 -15.02 9.49
C GLU A 35 9.56 -16.05 9.90
N ILE A 36 9.82 -17.07 9.08
CA ILE A 36 10.87 -18.09 9.34
C ILE A 36 12.17 -17.84 8.54
N GLY A 37 12.32 -16.65 7.96
CA GLY A 37 13.58 -16.21 7.33
C GLY A 37 13.64 -16.36 5.81
N ALA A 38 12.53 -16.63 5.12
CA ALA A 38 12.52 -16.54 3.66
C ALA A 38 12.70 -15.09 3.20
N ASN A 39 13.31 -14.91 2.02
CA ASN A 39 13.56 -13.60 1.45
C ASN A 39 12.24 -12.82 1.22
N ILE A 40 12.13 -11.64 1.81
CA ILE A 40 11.02 -10.73 1.62
C ILE A 40 11.28 -9.88 0.36
N PRO A 41 10.38 -9.89 -0.65
CA PRO A 41 10.55 -9.06 -1.84
C PRO A 41 10.72 -7.58 -1.49
N LYS A 42 11.62 -6.89 -2.19
CA LYS A 42 11.93 -5.47 -1.97
C LYS A 42 10.69 -4.55 -1.88
N PRO A 43 9.65 -4.71 -2.71
CA PRO A 43 8.43 -3.89 -2.59
C PRO A 43 7.72 -4.05 -1.23
N VAL A 44 7.63 -5.28 -0.72
CA VAL A 44 7.01 -5.57 0.59
C VAL A 44 7.86 -4.98 1.72
N MET A 45 9.18 -5.09 1.61
CA MET A 45 10.11 -4.51 2.60
C MET A 45 10.00 -2.98 2.67
N ILE A 46 9.80 -2.30 1.54
CA ILE A 46 9.58 -0.84 1.52
C ILE A 46 8.28 -0.49 2.25
N LEU A 47 7.17 -1.18 1.95
CA LEU A 47 5.88 -0.95 2.63
C LEU A 47 5.96 -1.19 4.14
N LEU A 48 6.65 -2.25 4.56
CA LEU A 48 6.89 -2.52 5.98
C LEU A 48 7.63 -1.35 6.63
N ARG A 49 8.75 -0.89 6.04
CA ARG A 49 9.50 0.24 6.59
C ARG A 49 8.65 1.50 6.74
N LEU A 50 7.89 1.86 5.70
CA LEU A 50 6.98 3.02 5.76
C LEU A 50 5.96 2.88 6.90
N TYR A 51 5.40 1.68 7.08
CA TYR A 51 4.43 1.41 8.14
C TYR A 51 5.06 1.52 9.53
N PHE A 52 6.25 0.94 9.74
CA PHE A 52 6.94 0.98 11.03
C PHE A 52 7.55 2.33 11.37
N GLU A 53 7.84 3.17 10.38
CA GLU A 53 8.23 4.57 10.56
C GLU A 53 7.03 5.51 10.74
N ALA A 54 5.80 4.97 10.79
CA ALA A 54 4.54 5.72 10.90
C ALA A 54 4.31 6.73 9.75
N LEU A 55 4.93 6.51 8.59
CA LEU A 55 4.72 7.29 7.37
C LEU A 55 3.43 6.89 6.64
N ILE A 56 2.98 5.66 6.85
CA ILE A 56 1.67 5.16 6.43
C ILE A 56 0.99 4.44 7.59
N SER A 57 -0.33 4.56 7.66
CA SER A 57 -1.19 3.95 8.67
C SER A 57 -2.07 2.84 8.09
N ASP A 58 -2.78 2.13 8.97
CA ASP A 58 -3.79 1.15 8.56
C ASP A 58 -4.92 1.79 7.74
N ASP A 59 -5.26 3.06 8.00
CA ASP A 59 -6.27 3.78 7.23
C ASP A 59 -5.77 4.11 5.82
N ASP A 60 -4.51 4.50 5.68
CA ASP A 60 -3.88 4.73 4.36
C ASP A 60 -3.90 3.45 3.53
N ILE A 61 -3.47 2.33 4.12
CA ILE A 61 -3.46 1.02 3.46
C ILE A 61 -4.89 0.58 3.06
N ARG A 62 -5.87 0.75 3.97
CA ARG A 62 -7.27 0.39 3.70
C ARG A 62 -7.87 1.24 2.58
N SER A 63 -7.57 2.54 2.55
CA SER A 63 -8.11 3.48 1.54
C SER A 63 -7.65 3.16 0.12
N VAL A 64 -6.47 2.55 -0.04
CA VAL A 64 -5.92 2.14 -1.34
C VAL A 64 -6.37 0.72 -1.72
N SER A 65 -6.46 -0.19 -0.75
CA SER A 65 -6.86 -1.59 -0.97
C SER A 65 -8.35 -1.72 -1.32
N GLN A 66 -9.20 -0.86 -0.75
CA GLN A 66 -10.56 -0.72 -1.22
C GLN A 66 -10.54 -0.04 -2.59
N LYS A 67 -10.67 -0.86 -3.65
CA LYS A 67 -10.94 -0.43 -5.02
C LYS A 67 -11.80 0.84 -4.99
N ARG A 68 -11.21 2.01 -5.27
CA ARG A 68 -12.01 3.05 -5.92
C ARG A 68 -12.58 2.36 -7.17
N PRO A 69 -13.91 2.26 -7.35
CA PRO A 69 -14.42 1.94 -8.67
C PRO A 69 -13.78 2.94 -9.66
N PRO A 70 -13.52 2.54 -10.91
CA PRO A 70 -13.01 3.45 -11.93
C PRO A 70 -14.09 4.49 -12.24
N ALA A 71 -14.23 5.49 -11.38
CA ALA A 71 -15.16 6.59 -11.52
C ALA A 71 -14.36 7.90 -11.45
N LEU A 72 -14.34 8.56 -12.60
CA LEU A 72 -13.85 9.90 -12.88
C LEU A 72 -12.37 10.15 -12.57
N ARG A 73 -11.54 10.03 -13.62
CA ARG A 73 -10.53 11.06 -13.83
C ARG A 73 -11.30 12.35 -14.14
N PRO A 74 -11.17 13.44 -13.36
CA PRO A 74 -11.54 14.75 -13.87
C PRO A 74 -10.70 14.97 -15.13
N SER A 75 -11.36 15.20 -16.25
CA SER A 75 -10.71 15.60 -17.50
C SER A 75 -9.97 16.91 -17.26
N LEU A 76 -8.67 16.85 -16.95
CA LEU A 76 -7.77 18.00 -16.90
C LEU A 76 -7.33 18.44 -18.31
N ILE A 77 -8.18 18.26 -19.32
CA ILE A 77 -7.90 18.66 -20.69
C ILE A 77 -9.19 19.26 -21.26
N ASN A 78 -9.39 20.55 -20.95
CA ASN A 78 -9.86 21.56 -21.89
C ASN A 78 -9.87 22.93 -21.19
N GLN A 79 -8.67 23.41 -20.89
CA GLN A 79 -8.42 24.85 -20.85
C GLN A 79 -7.27 25.13 -21.81
N ASP A 80 -7.48 24.82 -23.09
CA ASP A 80 -6.67 25.46 -24.12
C ASP A 80 -7.21 26.89 -24.28
N ARG A 81 -6.53 27.80 -23.59
CA ARG A 81 -6.53 29.22 -23.88
C ARG A 81 -5.72 29.40 -25.16
N SER A 82 -6.40 29.37 -26.30
CA SER A 82 -5.90 29.95 -27.54
C SER A 82 -6.87 31.05 -27.97
N THR A 83 -6.35 32.28 -28.02
CA THR A 83 -7.02 33.58 -28.19
C THR A 83 -7.26 33.90 -29.69
N PRO A 84 -7.35 35.19 -30.10
CA PRO A 84 -8.51 35.93 -30.57
C PRO A 84 -8.54 36.11 -32.12
N TYR A 85 -9.59 36.73 -32.67
CA TYR A 85 -9.85 36.99 -34.11
C TYR A 85 -10.49 35.80 -34.88
N GLY A 86 -11.60 35.96 -35.62
CA GLY A 86 -12.39 37.15 -35.96
C GLY A 86 -13.68 36.74 -36.70
N SER A 87 -14.64 37.67 -36.71
CA SER A 87 -15.91 37.64 -37.46
C SER A 87 -15.69 37.68 -38.99
N PRO A 88 -16.72 37.47 -39.84
CA PRO A 88 -17.85 38.39 -39.99
C PRO A 88 -19.20 37.85 -39.50
#